data_AF-A0A535FQV7-F1
#
_entry.id   AF-A0A535FQV7-F1
#
_cell.length_a   1.000
_cell.length_b   1.000
_cell.length_c   1.000
_cell.angle_alpha   90.00
_cell.angle_beta   90.00
_cell.angle_gamma   90.00
#
_symmetry.space_group_name_H-M   'P 1'
#
loop_
_entity.id
_entity.type
_entity.pdbx_description
1 polymer ?
#
loop_
_entity_poly.entity_id
_entity_poly.type
_entity_poly.pdbx_seq_one_letter_code
_entity_poly.pdbx_strand_id
1 'polypeptide(L)'
;MEIVLTCRLCQMVAVLPATSVECERGFSNLNRIKTDDRNRLQPEHLEYLMRISTTEMDALTLRFDHSEALIARWRRRKDRRLTYKGDSRFDEDICE
;
A
#
# COMPACT_ATOMS: atom_id res chain seq x y z
N MET A 1 33.26 19.64 0.21
CA MET A 1 32.57 18.49 0.85
C MET A 1 31.52 18.96 1.86
N GLU A 2 31.73 20.07 2.57
CA GLU A 2 30.76 20.66 3.50
C GLU A 2 29.41 21.02 2.84
N ILE A 3 29.42 21.65 1.66
CA ILE A 3 28.19 22.04 0.94
C ILE A 3 27.25 20.83 0.69
N VAL A 4 27.81 19.67 0.32
CA VAL A 4 27.02 18.45 0.03
C VAL A 4 26.39 17.89 1.30
N LEU A 5 27.09 17.97 2.44
CA LEU A 5 26.56 17.56 3.74
C LEU A 5 25.45 18.52 4.20
N THR A 6 25.61 19.83 3.99
CA THR A 6 24.58 20.83 4.28
C THR A 6 23.33 20.62 3.43
N CYS A 7 23.48 20.32 2.13
CA CYS A 7 22.35 20.01 1.25
C CYS A 7 21.55 18.79 1.73
N ARG A 8 22.23 17.73 2.21
CA ARG A 8 21.53 16.54 2.76
C ARG A 8 20.75 16.85 4.03
N LEU A 9 21.33 17.64 4.93
CA LEU A 9 20.63 18.04 6.16
C LEU A 9 19.39 18.89 5.84
N CYS A 10 19.50 19.84 4.91
CA CYS A 10 18.36 20.64 4.46
C CYS A 10 17.25 19.78 3.84
N GLN A 11 17.60 18.77 3.05
CA GLN A 11 16.62 17.84 2.48
C GLN A 11 15.87 17.04 3.55
N MET A 12 16.57 16.60 4.61
CA MET A 12 15.93 15.89 5.73
C MET A 12 14.99 16.81 6.51
N VAL A 13 15.39 18.06 6.78
CA VAL A 13 14.54 19.02 7.48
C VAL A 13 13.33 19.40 6.62
N ALA A 14 13.48 19.49 5.30
CA ALA A 14 12.39 19.84 4.39
C ALA A 14 11.25 18.81 4.35
N VAL A 15 11.50 17.55 4.72
CA VAL A 15 10.46 16.50 4.78
C VAL A 15 9.85 16.34 6.17
N LEU A 16 10.35 17.06 7.18
CA LEU A 16 9.74 17.04 8.50
C LEU A 16 8.39 17.78 8.45
N PRO A 17 7.29 17.12 8.85
CA PRO A 17 6.00 17.79 8.90
C PRO A 17 6.05 18.90 9.95
N ALA A 18 5.72 20.13 9.55
CA ALA A 18 5.70 21.28 10.44
C ALA A 18 4.53 21.24 11.44
N THR A 19 3.51 20.40 11.18
CA THR A 19 2.29 20.30 11.99
C THR A 19 1.85 18.85 12.18
N SER A 20 1.04 18.59 13.22
CA SER A 20 0.42 17.29 13.49
C SER A 20 -0.82 17.00 12.64
N VAL A 21 -1.23 17.92 11.76
CA VAL A 21 -2.50 17.83 11.02
C VAL A 21 -2.58 16.56 10.18
N GLU A 22 -1.47 16.14 9.58
CA GLU A 22 -1.39 14.89 8.81
C GLU A 22 -1.62 13.65 9.69
N CYS A 23 -1.12 13.66 10.94
CA CYS A 23 -1.38 12.59 11.90
C CYS A 23 -2.86 12.55 12.31
N GLU A 24 -3.49 13.70 12.55
CA GLU A 24 -4.91 13.80 12.91
C GLU A 24 -5.83 13.31 11.79
N ARG A 25 -5.50 13.63 10.53
CA ARG A 25 -6.15 13.07 9.35
C ARG A 25 -5.96 11.56 9.28
N GLY A 26 -4.75 11.07 9.55
CA GLY A 26 -4.43 9.65 9.67
C GLY A 26 -5.30 8.94 10.71
N PHE A 27 -5.41 9.48 11.92
CA PHE A 27 -6.26 8.91 12.98
C PHE A 27 -7.76 8.97 12.63
N SER A 28 -8.21 10.04 11.99
CA SER A 28 -9.59 10.16 11.49
C SER A 28 -9.89 9.08 10.44
N ASN A 29 -8.94 8.82 9.54
CA ASN A 29 -9.04 7.77 8.54
C ASN A 29 -8.98 6.37 9.17
N LEU A 30 -8.14 6.19 10.19
CA LEU A 30 -8.06 4.97 10.97
C LEU A 30 -9.39 4.62 11.64
N ASN A 31 -10.08 5.61 12.21
CA ASN A 31 -11.41 5.45 12.80
C ASN A 31 -12.46 5.04 11.75
N ARG A 32 -12.33 5.49 10.49
CA ARG A 32 -13.20 5.03 9.39
C ARG A 32 -12.92 3.58 8.99
N ILE A 33 -11.66 3.14 9.09
CA ILE A 33 -11.27 1.77 8.76
C ILE A 33 -11.65 0.79 9.88
N LYS A 34 -11.44 1.18 11.14
CA LYS A 34 -11.81 0.41 12.33
C LYS A 34 -13.25 0.67 12.73
N THR A 35 -14.17 0.04 12.01
CA THR A 35 -15.56 -0.09 12.43
C THR A 35 -15.72 -1.18 13.50
N ASP A 36 -16.88 -1.26 14.15
CA ASP A 36 -17.17 -2.24 15.20
C ASP A 36 -16.87 -3.69 14.73
N ASP A 37 -17.27 -4.03 13.51
CA ASP A 37 -17.01 -5.33 12.89
C ASP A 37 -15.53 -5.59 12.57
N ARG A 38 -14.74 -4.51 12.40
CA ARG A 38 -13.33 -4.56 11.96
C ARG A 38 -12.35 -4.23 13.08
N ASN A 39 -12.80 -4.17 14.32
CA ASN A 39 -11.97 -3.74 15.45
C ASN A 39 -10.84 -4.75 15.81
N ARG A 40 -10.95 -6.01 15.34
CA ARG A 40 -9.95 -7.07 15.54
C ARG A 40 -8.99 -7.27 14.36
N LEU A 41 -8.87 -6.28 13.46
CA LEU A 41 -7.94 -6.39 12.35
C LEU A 41 -6.49 -6.53 12.85
N GLN A 42 -5.76 -7.48 12.29
CA GLN A 42 -4.33 -7.62 12.57
C GLN A 42 -3.57 -6.36 12.10
N PRO A 43 -2.48 -5.97 12.80
CA PRO A 43 -1.72 -4.76 12.50
C PRO A 43 -1.28 -4.67 11.03
N GLU A 44 -0.89 -5.79 10.41
CA GLU A 44 -0.41 -5.81 9.03
C GLU A 44 -1.53 -5.46 8.03
N HIS A 45 -2.74 -6.00 8.26
CA HIS A 45 -3.89 -5.70 7.42
C HIS A 45 -4.33 -4.24 7.59
N LEU A 46 -4.24 -3.73 8.81
CA LEU A 46 -4.57 -2.35 9.13
C LEU A 46 -3.59 -1.39 8.43
N GLU A 47 -2.30 -1.70 8.43
CA GLU A 47 -1.28 -0.94 7.72
C GLU A 47 -1.57 -0.90 6.21
N TYR A 48 -1.90 -2.03 5.58
CA TYR A 48 -2.23 -2.05 4.15
C TYR A 48 -3.44 -1.18 3.83
N LEU A 49 -4.48 -1.24 4.66
CA LEU A 49 -5.69 -0.44 4.44
C LEU A 49 -5.43 1.05 4.63
N MET A 50 -4.64 1.42 5.65
CA MET A 50 -4.19 2.79 5.85
C MET A 50 -3.39 3.29 4.65
N ARG A 51 -2.48 2.48 4.11
CA ARG A 51 -1.71 2.85 2.91
C ARG A 51 -2.61 3.02 1.70
N ILE A 52 -3.55 2.11 1.48
CA ILE A 52 -4.50 2.20 0.37
C ILE A 52 -5.36 3.46 0.50
N SER A 53 -5.84 3.78 1.71
CA SER A 53 -6.73 4.91 1.93
C SER A 53 -6.04 6.28 1.91
N THR A 54 -4.74 6.34 2.17
CA THR A 54 -3.94 7.58 2.08
C THR A 54 -3.23 7.75 0.75
N THR A 55 -3.17 6.72 -0.10
CA THR A 55 -2.55 6.84 -1.42
C THR A 55 -3.48 7.57 -2.36
N GLU A 56 -3.02 8.71 -2.88
CA GLU A 56 -3.69 9.45 -3.96
C GLU A 56 -3.35 8.79 -5.30
N MET A 57 -4.06 7.71 -5.63
CA MET A 57 -3.98 7.06 -6.94
C MET A 57 -5.38 6.80 -7.45
N ASP A 58 -5.61 7.17 -8.71
CA ASP A 58 -6.90 6.92 -9.35
C ASP A 58 -7.15 5.42 -9.53
N ALA A 59 -8.41 5.01 -9.36
CA ALA A 59 -8.79 3.61 -9.48
C ALA A 59 -8.61 3.08 -10.91
N LEU A 60 -8.76 3.93 -11.94
CA LEU A 60 -8.53 3.52 -13.32
C LEU A 60 -7.04 3.35 -13.59
N THR A 61 -6.19 4.28 -13.14
CA THR A 61 -4.72 4.13 -13.22
C THR A 61 -4.25 2.84 -12.53
N LEU A 62 -4.74 2.55 -11.33
CA LEU A 62 -4.44 1.30 -10.63
C LEU A 62 -4.85 0.06 -11.45
N ARG A 63 -6.03 0.11 -12.09
CA ARG A 63 -6.58 -1.00 -12.85
C ARG A 63 -5.86 -1.21 -14.18
N PHE A 64 -5.58 -0.16 -14.94
CA PHE A 64 -5.00 -0.29 -16.28
C PHE A 64 -3.48 -0.45 -16.23
N ASP A 65 -2.79 0.33 -15.38
CA ASP A 65 -1.33 0.40 -15.45
C ASP A 65 -0.63 -0.53 -14.45
N HIS A 66 -1.34 -0.99 -13.41
CA HIS A 66 -0.72 -1.69 -12.29
C HIS A 66 -1.36 -3.04 -11.94
N SER A 67 -2.52 -3.39 -12.51
CA SER A 67 -3.25 -4.61 -12.14
C SER A 67 -2.45 -5.88 -12.40
N GLU A 68 -1.87 -6.03 -13.59
CA GLU A 68 -1.09 -7.22 -13.95
C GLU A 68 0.12 -7.41 -13.03
N ALA A 69 0.87 -6.34 -12.79
CA ALA A 69 2.04 -6.36 -11.93
C ALA A 69 1.67 -6.71 -10.47
N LEU A 70 0.53 -6.19 -9.98
CA LEU A 70 0.02 -6.48 -8.64
C LEU A 70 -0.48 -7.93 -8.53
N ILE A 71 -1.22 -8.43 -9.52
CA ILE A 71 -1.70 -9.82 -9.58
C ILE A 71 -0.51 -10.77 -9.62
N ALA A 72 0.47 -10.53 -10.50
CA ALA A 72 1.68 -11.35 -10.58
C ALA A 72 2.48 -11.33 -9.27
N ARG A 73 2.56 -10.19 -8.58
CA ARG A 73 3.22 -10.07 -7.26
C ARG A 73 2.42 -10.78 -6.16
N TRP A 74 1.10 -10.74 -6.21
CA TRP A 74 0.24 -11.46 -5.27
C TRP A 74 0.33 -12.97 -5.49
N ARG A 75 0.26 -13.44 -6.74
CA ARG A 75 0.44 -14.86 -7.12
C ARG A 75 1.78 -15.39 -6.62
N ARG A 76 2.90 -14.72 -6.92
CA ARG A 76 4.23 -15.08 -6.38
C ARG A 76 4.29 -15.15 -4.86
N ARG A 77 3.53 -14.31 -4.14
CA ARG A 77 3.45 -14.37 -2.67
C ARG A 77 2.57 -15.51 -2.18
N LYS A 78 1.51 -15.87 -2.91
CA LYS A 78 0.61 -17.00 -2.65
C LYS A 78 1.28 -18.33 -2.96
N ASP A 79 2.04 -18.44 -4.05
CA ASP A 79 2.75 -19.67 -4.46
C ASP A 79 3.77 -20.12 -3.41
N ARG A 80 4.44 -19.16 -2.74
CA ARG A 80 5.29 -19.45 -1.57
C ARG A 80 4.54 -20.03 -0.37
N ARG A 81 3.21 -20.04 -0.40
CA ARG A 81 2.32 -20.61 0.62
C ARG A 81 1.59 -21.87 0.13
N LEU A 82 1.80 -22.33 -1.12
CA LEU A 82 1.09 -23.49 -1.67
C LEU A 82 1.82 -24.81 -1.36
N THR A 83 1.44 -25.39 -0.24
CA THR A 83 1.12 -26.82 -0.13
C THR A 83 -0.34 -27.11 -0.53
N TYR A 84 -1.00 -26.24 -1.30
CA TYR A 84 -2.40 -26.40 -1.69
C TYR A 84 -2.60 -26.38 -3.21
N LYS A 85 -3.52 -27.22 -3.68
CA LYS A 85 -3.76 -27.59 -5.07
C LYS A 85 -4.98 -26.81 -5.56
N GLY A 86 -4.79 -25.69 -6.25
CA GLY A 86 -5.91 -24.99 -6.88
C GLY A 86 -5.64 -23.56 -7.30
N ASP A 87 -5.26 -23.39 -8.56
CA ASP A 87 -5.73 -22.29 -9.43
C ASP A 87 -5.25 -22.54 -10.88
N SER A 88 -5.81 -23.54 -11.56
CA SER A 88 -5.52 -23.83 -12.97
C SER A 88 -6.56 -23.23 -13.93
N ARG A 89 -7.26 -22.16 -13.52
CA ARG A 89 -8.45 -21.66 -14.22
C ARG A 89 -8.32 -20.30 -14.91
N PHE A 90 -7.12 -19.71 -14.94
CA PHE A 90 -6.87 -18.41 -15.58
C PHE A 90 -5.72 -18.42 -16.60
N ASP A 91 -5.18 -19.59 -16.94
CA ASP A 91 -4.13 -19.69 -17.97
C ASP A 91 -4.70 -19.78 -19.39
N GLU A 92 -6.02 -19.91 -19.56
CA GLU A 92 -6.68 -20.02 -20.89
C GLU A 92 -7.09 -18.68 -21.50
N ASP A 93 -7.09 -17.56 -20.75
CA ASP A 93 -7.60 -16.28 -21.25
C ASP A 93 -6.51 -15.27 -21.66
N ILE A 94 -5.24 -15.68 -21.74
CA ILE A 94 -4.14 -14.86 -22.31
C ILE A 94 -3.77 -15.43 -23.68
N CYS A 95 -4.74 -15.51 -24.60
CA CYS A 95 -4.52 -15.73 -26.03
C CYS A 95 -5.79 -15.29 -26.79
N GLU A 96 -6.01 -13.98 -26.92
CA GLU A 96 -6.62 -13.37 -28.11
C GLU A 96 -6.21 -11.90 -28.25
#